data_AF-A0A329MJD2-F1
#
_entry.id   AF-A0A329MJD2-F1
#
_cell.length_a   1.000
_cell.length_b   1.000
_cell.length_c   1.000
_cell.angle_alpha   90.00
_cell.angle_beta   90.00
_cell.angle_gamma   90.00
#
_symmetry.space_group_name_H-M   'P 1'
#
loop_
_entity.id
_entity.type
_entity.pdbx_description
1 polymer ?
#
loop_
_entity_poly.entity_id
_entity_poly.type
_entity_poly.pdbx_seq_one_letter_code
_entity_poly.pdbx_strand_id
1 'polypeptide(L)'
;MTNVVFNRQDNTVVGLNRPATEFGEYSVQLPYAIELAKPILKIDGERQKTDGAGQPLYLDGDDEVPESRKSIAWETVTNTYNVVKDDGSTALVTTTTQVATEWEELPPIMIPNEVTSYVAFAEAPALFTYDEILFAKIASIKANSTRDLVYFDEDFPLDKFSEELSSHAANMGDGFIALHPLGSCRTVKLQLGKSSDVLQIYLESQPDVKVEVGASASNFVEVVNGIAQLAAPANEVYVRFSNLVDRYREVYAFGILV
;
A
#
# COMPACT_ATOMS: atom_id res chain seq x y z
N MET A 1 1.22 8.91 -15.56
CA MET A 1 2.45 8.88 -14.75
C MET A 1 3.30 7.76 -15.31
N THR A 2 4.55 8.04 -15.66
CA THR A 2 5.42 7.10 -16.40
C THR A 2 6.45 6.43 -15.52
N ASN A 3 6.87 7.06 -14.42
CA ASN A 3 7.78 6.46 -13.46
C ASN A 3 7.69 7.09 -12.06
N VAL A 4 8.18 6.35 -11.07
CA VAL A 4 8.31 6.76 -9.66
C VAL A 4 9.77 6.65 -9.28
N VAL A 5 10.32 7.68 -8.65
CA VAL A 5 11.71 7.72 -8.19
C VAL A 5 11.75 7.49 -6.68
N PHE A 6 12.60 6.57 -6.27
CA PHE A 6 12.82 6.18 -4.89
C PHE A 6 14.22 6.56 -4.44
N ASN A 7 14.35 6.91 -3.16
CA ASN A 7 15.65 6.98 -2.49
C ASN A 7 16.15 5.56 -2.22
N ARG A 8 17.40 5.29 -2.58
CA ARG A 8 18.03 3.98 -2.48
C ARG A 8 18.31 3.54 -1.04
N GLN A 9 18.42 4.48 -0.10
CA GLN A 9 18.73 4.18 1.30
C GLN A 9 17.51 3.74 2.10
N ASP A 10 16.34 4.35 1.84
CA ASP A 10 15.14 4.18 2.67
C ASP A 10 13.88 3.79 1.88
N ASN A 11 13.99 3.62 0.56
CA ASN A 11 12.89 3.26 -0.33
C ASN A 11 11.67 4.22 -0.27
N THR A 12 11.91 5.47 0.12
CA THR A 12 10.88 6.50 0.12
C THR A 12 10.73 7.12 -1.27
N VAL A 13 9.51 7.52 -1.63
CA VAL A 13 9.25 8.21 -2.91
C VAL A 13 9.81 9.64 -2.85
N VAL A 14 10.75 9.96 -3.73
CA VAL A 14 11.43 11.26 -3.84
C VAL A 14 11.16 12.01 -5.14
N GLY A 15 10.40 11.41 -6.06
CA GLY A 15 10.06 12.06 -7.31
C GLY A 15 9.10 11.27 -8.18
N LEU A 16 8.48 11.96 -9.14
CA LEU A 16 7.59 11.38 -10.13
C LEU A 16 7.94 11.94 -11.51
N ASN A 17 7.77 11.13 -12.56
CA ASN A 17 7.88 11.55 -13.97
C ASN A 17 9.20 12.27 -14.29
N ARG A 18 10.29 11.87 -13.62
CA ARG A 18 11.64 12.42 -13.83
C ARG A 18 12.68 11.30 -13.80
N PRO A 19 13.84 11.46 -14.45
CA PRO A 19 14.94 10.53 -14.27
C PRO A 19 15.37 10.45 -12.81
N ALA A 20 15.82 9.26 -12.38
CA ALA A 20 16.58 9.12 -11.14
C ALA A 20 17.94 9.81 -11.31
N THR A 21 18.43 10.44 -10.24
CA THR A 21 19.78 11.01 -10.22
C THR A 21 20.83 9.92 -10.06
N GLU A 22 22.06 10.20 -10.53
CA GLU A 22 23.17 9.23 -10.52
C GLU A 22 23.60 8.76 -9.12
N PHE A 23 23.21 9.47 -8.05
CA PHE A 23 23.67 9.20 -6.69
C PHE A 23 22.49 9.06 -5.73
N GLY A 24 22.15 7.81 -5.39
CA GLY A 24 21.24 7.51 -4.28
C GLY A 24 19.77 7.43 -4.66
N GLU A 25 19.41 7.41 -5.95
CA GLU A 25 18.04 7.22 -6.41
C GLU A 25 17.95 6.06 -7.41
N TYR A 26 16.77 5.45 -7.49
CA TYR A 26 16.41 4.52 -8.56
C TYR A 26 14.97 4.77 -9.00
N SER A 27 14.63 4.33 -10.21
CA SER A 27 13.33 4.60 -10.82
C SER A 27 12.60 3.32 -11.16
N VAL A 28 11.37 3.18 -10.67
CA VAL A 28 10.43 2.15 -11.10
C VAL A 28 9.64 2.70 -12.28
N GLN A 29 9.72 2.04 -13.44
CA GLN A 29 8.86 2.41 -14.57
C GLN A 29 7.45 1.89 -14.35
N LEU A 30 6.48 2.70 -14.74
CA LEU A 30 5.06 2.40 -14.66
C LEU A 30 4.51 2.21 -16.09
N PRO A 31 4.38 0.96 -16.55
CA PRO A 31 3.93 0.70 -17.92
C PRO A 31 2.46 1.06 -18.14
N TYR A 32 1.72 1.14 -17.04
CA TYR A 32 0.31 1.49 -16.97
C TYR A 32 0.10 2.39 -15.74
N ALA A 33 -1.01 3.12 -15.70
CA ALA A 33 -1.34 3.94 -14.55
C ALA A 33 -1.63 3.06 -13.32
N ILE A 34 -1.03 3.39 -12.18
CA ILE A 34 -1.32 2.75 -10.91
C ILE A 34 -2.59 3.36 -10.30
N GLU A 35 -3.64 2.55 -10.15
CA GLU A 35 -4.88 2.89 -9.46
C GLU A 35 -4.82 2.38 -8.01
N LEU A 36 -3.96 3.00 -7.20
CA LEU A 36 -3.78 2.64 -5.80
C LEU A 36 -4.38 3.72 -4.89
N ALA A 37 -5.13 3.30 -3.88
CA ALA A 37 -5.63 4.16 -2.82
C ALA A 37 -5.55 3.43 -1.49
N LYS A 38 -5.30 4.16 -0.39
CA LYS A 38 -5.27 3.57 0.95
C LYS A 38 -5.98 4.42 1.99
N PRO A 39 -6.55 3.79 3.04
CA PRO A 39 -7.20 4.51 4.10
C PRO A 39 -6.16 5.28 4.92
N ILE A 40 -6.51 6.51 5.27
CA ILE A 40 -5.79 7.35 6.22
C ILE A 40 -6.77 7.82 7.29
N LEU A 41 -6.30 7.95 8.52
CA LEU A 41 -7.04 8.61 9.58
C LEU A 41 -6.92 10.11 9.38
N LYS A 42 -8.06 10.78 9.27
CA LYS A 42 -8.16 12.23 9.21
C LYS A 42 -8.95 12.72 10.40
N ILE A 43 -8.49 13.80 11.02
CA ILE A 43 -9.28 14.52 12.01
C ILE A 43 -10.23 15.45 11.25
N ASP A 44 -11.53 15.27 11.43
CA ASP A 44 -12.58 16.09 10.82
C ASP A 44 -13.47 16.71 11.90
N GLY A 45 -12.95 17.79 12.49
CA GLY A 45 -13.57 18.49 13.61
C GLY A 45 -13.50 17.71 14.92
N GLU A 46 -14.46 17.99 15.80
CA GLU A 46 -14.58 17.39 17.12
C GLU A 46 -15.93 16.70 17.26
N ARG A 47 -15.98 15.64 18.08
CA ARG A 47 -17.20 14.97 18.49
C ARG A 47 -17.26 14.91 20.00
N GLN A 48 -18.47 14.87 20.55
CA GLN A 48 -18.62 14.63 21.98
C GLN A 48 -18.19 13.20 22.32
N LYS A 49 -17.38 13.05 23.37
CA LYS A 49 -16.96 11.76 23.91
C LYS A 49 -18.20 11.01 24.38
N THR A 50 -18.22 9.71 24.15
CA THR A 50 -19.28 8.83 24.65
C THR A 50 -18.68 7.74 25.53
N ASP A 51 -19.47 7.22 26.45
CA ASP A 51 -19.13 6.02 27.20
C ASP A 51 -19.21 4.74 26.33
N GLY A 52 -18.97 3.58 26.95
CA GLY A 52 -19.07 2.28 26.27
C GLY A 52 -20.48 1.88 25.84
N ALA A 53 -21.52 2.58 26.30
CA ALA A 53 -22.91 2.40 25.91
C ALA A 53 -23.38 3.42 24.85
N GLY A 54 -22.50 4.36 24.47
CA GLY A 54 -22.81 5.42 23.50
C GLY A 54 -23.49 6.65 24.10
N GLN A 55 -23.53 6.79 25.43
CA GLN A 55 -24.07 7.98 26.09
C GLN A 55 -23.04 9.12 26.07
N PRO A 56 -23.42 10.37 25.74
CA PRO A 56 -22.50 11.51 25.75
C PRO A 56 -21.96 11.79 27.15
N LEU A 57 -20.67 12.14 27.25
CA LEU A 57 -19.99 12.46 28.50
C LEU A 57 -19.80 13.97 28.67
N TYR A 58 -19.85 14.40 29.92
CA TYR A 58 -19.70 15.78 30.39
C TYR A 58 -18.68 15.80 31.54
N LEU A 59 -18.03 16.95 31.72
CA LEU A 59 -17.00 17.12 32.74
C LEU A 59 -17.62 17.68 34.03
N ASP A 60 -17.50 16.96 35.13
CA ASP A 60 -17.82 17.43 36.48
C ASP A 60 -16.56 17.48 37.33
N GLY A 61 -15.91 18.65 37.39
CA GLY A 61 -14.58 18.77 37.99
C GLY A 61 -13.53 18.00 37.19
N ASP A 62 -12.97 16.94 37.78
CA ASP A 62 -12.02 16.03 37.13
C ASP A 62 -12.67 14.70 36.68
N ASP A 63 -13.97 14.52 36.95
CA ASP A 63 -14.72 13.30 36.66
C ASP A 63 -15.49 13.40 35.32
N GLU A 64 -15.64 12.26 34.64
CA GLU A 64 -16.45 12.13 33.43
C GLU A 64 -17.80 11.48 33.76
N VAL A 65 -18.89 12.19 33.48
CA VAL A 65 -20.25 11.76 33.85
C VAL A 65 -21.21 11.79 32.66
N PRO A 66 -22.22 10.90 32.59
CA PRO A 66 -23.21 10.91 31.52
C PRO A 66 -24.30 11.99 31.69
N GLU A 67 -24.47 12.53 32.89
CA GLU A 67 -25.43 13.59 33.17
C GLU A 67 -24.97 14.93 32.56
N SER A 68 -25.83 15.60 31.80
CA SER A 68 -25.52 16.91 31.21
C SER A 68 -25.54 18.07 32.20
N ARG A 69 -26.05 17.83 33.41
CA ARG A 69 -26.25 18.85 34.44
C ARG A 69 -26.27 18.23 35.83
N LYS A 70 -25.86 19.02 36.82
CA LYS A 70 -25.94 18.65 38.23
C LYS A 70 -26.78 19.64 39.02
N SER A 71 -27.48 19.15 40.05
CA SER A 71 -28.26 20.00 40.94
C SER A 71 -27.36 20.74 41.91
N ILE A 72 -27.46 22.06 41.98
CA ILE A 72 -26.66 22.91 42.87
C ILE A 72 -27.47 23.49 44.03
N ALA A 73 -28.80 23.45 43.94
CA ALA A 73 -29.70 23.83 45.02
C ALA A 73 -30.89 22.86 45.13
N TRP A 74 -31.36 22.67 46.36
CA TRP A 74 -32.44 21.75 46.70
C TRP A 74 -33.43 22.43 47.63
N GLU A 75 -34.72 22.18 47.40
CA GLU A 75 -35.79 22.57 48.32
C GLU A 75 -36.45 21.33 48.94
N THR A 76 -36.80 21.46 50.22
CA THR A 76 -37.50 20.42 50.96
C THR A 76 -39.01 20.60 50.77
N VAL A 77 -39.64 19.65 50.08
CA VAL A 77 -41.09 19.60 49.91
C VAL A 77 -41.66 18.58 50.88
N THR A 78 -42.48 19.04 51.81
CA THR A 78 -43.20 18.18 52.76
C THR A 78 -44.66 18.12 52.38
N ASN A 79 -45.13 16.93 52.00
CA ASN A 79 -46.52 16.66 51.73
C ASN A 79 -47.12 15.86 52.88
N THR A 80 -48.31 16.25 53.32
CA THR A 80 -49.04 15.57 54.37
C THR A 80 -50.35 15.03 53.81
N TYR A 81 -50.52 13.72 53.87
CA TYR A 81 -51.68 13.02 53.37
C TYR A 81 -52.44 12.35 54.51
N ASN A 82 -53.77 12.35 54.43
CA ASN A 82 -54.61 11.52 55.28
C ASN A 82 -54.83 10.18 54.58
N VAL A 83 -54.27 9.11 55.13
CA VAL A 83 -54.47 7.75 54.63
C VAL A 83 -55.57 7.10 55.45
N VAL A 84 -56.67 6.73 54.79
CA VAL A 84 -57.73 5.93 55.40
C VAL A 84 -57.33 4.47 55.31
N LYS A 85 -57.22 3.79 56.46
CA LYS A 85 -56.93 2.35 56.54
C LYS A 85 -58.19 1.54 56.27
N ASP A 86 -58.02 0.25 55.96
CA ASP A 86 -59.12 -0.67 55.66
C ASP A 86 -60.14 -0.83 56.80
N ASP A 87 -59.74 -0.52 58.03
CA ASP A 87 -60.60 -0.49 59.23
C ASP A 87 -61.40 0.82 59.40
N GLY A 88 -61.28 1.75 58.45
CA GLY A 88 -61.94 3.06 58.46
C GLY A 88 -61.24 4.12 59.33
N SER A 89 -60.14 3.79 60.01
CA SER A 89 -59.35 4.76 60.77
C SER A 89 -58.46 5.61 59.85
N THR A 90 -58.27 6.88 60.19
CA THR A 90 -57.40 7.79 59.42
C THR A 90 -56.06 7.97 60.11
N ALA A 91 -54.97 7.79 59.36
CA ALA A 91 -53.62 8.11 59.82
C ALA A 91 -53.04 9.25 58.99
N LEU A 92 -52.42 10.21 59.67
CA LEU A 92 -51.67 11.28 59.03
C LEU A 92 -50.31 10.72 58.61
N VAL A 93 -50.02 10.70 57.31
CA VAL A 93 -48.72 10.29 56.77
C VAL A 93 -48.04 11.53 56.20
N THR A 94 -46.85 11.83 56.71
CA THR A 94 -46.02 12.92 56.19
C THR A 94 -44.90 12.32 55.37
N THR A 95 -44.75 12.81 54.14
CA THR A 95 -43.67 12.43 53.24
C THR A 95 -42.86 13.66 52.92
N THR A 96 -41.56 13.59 53.20
CA THR A 96 -40.61 14.67 52.90
C THR A 96 -39.70 14.23 51.77
N THR A 97 -39.60 15.05 50.74
CA THR A 97 -38.75 14.81 49.56
C THR A 97 -37.92 16.04 49.25
N GLN A 98 -36.65 15.86 48.89
CA GLN A 98 -35.81 16.93 48.34
C GLN A 98 -36.09 17.03 46.83
N VAL A 99 -36.32 18.25 46.34
CA VAL A 99 -36.53 18.53 44.92
C VAL A 99 -35.48 19.54 44.48
N ALA A 100 -34.75 19.23 43.40
CA ALA A 100 -33.75 20.14 42.85
C ALA A 100 -34.43 21.37 42.24
N THR A 101 -33.94 22.56 42.59
CA THR A 101 -34.51 23.83 42.14
C THR A 101 -33.58 24.60 41.21
N GLU A 102 -32.27 24.40 41.34
CA GLU A 102 -31.26 24.99 40.47
C GLU A 102 -30.33 23.92 39.91
N TRP A 103 -29.95 24.11 38.65
CA TRP A 103 -29.12 23.19 37.89
C TRP A 103 -27.94 23.95 37.28
N GLU A 104 -26.76 23.33 37.34
CA GLU A 104 -25.57 23.74 36.61
C GLU A 104 -25.40 22.83 35.40
N GLU A 105 -25.36 23.42 34.20
CA GLU A 105 -25.06 22.70 32.96
C GLU A 105 -23.56 22.35 32.92
N LEU A 106 -23.25 21.08 32.73
CA LEU A 106 -21.87 20.60 32.68
C LEU A 106 -21.33 20.74 31.25
N PRO A 107 -20.06 21.16 31.08
CA PRO A 107 -19.47 21.29 29.76
C PRO A 107 -19.28 19.90 29.11
N PRO A 108 -19.58 19.74 27.82
CA PRO A 108 -19.35 18.49 27.12
C PRO A 108 -17.87 18.20 26.94
N ILE A 109 -17.48 16.93 27.03
CA ILE A 109 -16.11 16.50 26.74
C ILE A 109 -15.98 16.31 25.24
N MET A 110 -15.27 17.22 24.57
CA MET A 110 -15.00 17.15 23.12
C MET A 110 -13.71 16.39 22.86
N ILE A 111 -13.73 15.48 21.89
CA ILE A 111 -12.55 14.73 21.42
C ILE A 111 -12.41 14.85 19.90
N PRO A 112 -11.20 14.70 19.35
CA PRO A 112 -11.02 14.68 17.89
C PRO A 112 -11.93 13.66 17.23
N ASN A 113 -12.61 14.08 16.16
CA ASN A 113 -13.43 13.18 15.35
C ASN A 113 -12.55 12.54 14.28
N GLU A 114 -12.03 11.34 14.57
CA GLU A 114 -11.25 10.56 13.63
C GLU A 114 -12.16 9.87 12.62
N VAL A 115 -12.02 10.24 11.34
CA VAL A 115 -12.73 9.63 10.23
C VAL A 115 -11.75 8.94 9.28
N THR A 116 -12.14 7.78 8.77
CA THR A 116 -11.37 7.09 7.73
C THR A 116 -11.63 7.78 6.39
N SER A 117 -10.59 8.38 5.82
CA SER A 117 -10.58 8.90 4.44
C SER A 117 -9.72 7.99 3.56
N TYR A 118 -9.91 8.04 2.25
CA TYR A 118 -8.99 7.40 1.30
C TYR A 118 -8.17 8.47 0.60
N VAL A 119 -6.89 8.19 0.37
CA VAL A 119 -6.01 9.03 -0.44
C VAL A 119 -5.51 8.22 -1.61
N ALA A 120 -5.56 8.79 -2.81
CA ALA A 120 -5.05 8.14 -4.00
C ALA A 120 -3.53 8.33 -4.14
N PHE A 121 -2.84 7.36 -4.74
CA PHE A 121 -1.42 7.47 -5.07
C PHE A 121 -1.12 8.67 -5.95
N ALA A 122 -2.02 8.99 -6.89
CA ALA A 122 -1.89 10.16 -7.75
C ALA A 122 -1.93 11.50 -6.97
N GLU A 123 -2.55 11.53 -5.79
CA GLU A 123 -2.71 12.73 -4.96
C GLU A 123 -1.57 12.88 -3.95
N ALA A 124 -1.20 11.80 -3.26
CA ALA A 124 -0.16 11.80 -2.23
C ALA A 124 0.81 10.61 -2.35
N PRO A 125 1.67 10.57 -3.39
CA PRO A 125 2.57 9.45 -3.66
C PRO A 125 3.52 9.13 -2.51
N ALA A 126 3.97 10.15 -1.78
CA ALA A 126 4.92 10.02 -0.67
C ALA A 126 4.35 9.23 0.54
N LEU A 127 3.04 9.01 0.58
CA LEU A 127 2.42 8.19 1.62
C LEU A 127 2.54 6.69 1.33
N PHE A 128 2.89 6.30 0.10
CA PHE A 128 2.90 4.91 -0.32
C PHE A 128 4.30 4.31 -0.24
N THR A 129 4.37 3.05 0.19
CA THR A 129 5.63 2.31 0.29
C THR A 129 6.02 1.73 -1.06
N TYR A 130 7.29 1.35 -1.17
CA TYR A 130 7.81 0.62 -2.31
C TYR A 130 7.00 -0.64 -2.63
N ASP A 131 6.76 -1.50 -1.64
CA ASP A 131 6.02 -2.76 -1.81
C ASP A 131 4.58 -2.53 -2.28
N GLU A 132 3.92 -1.49 -1.76
CA GLU A 132 2.56 -1.12 -2.18
C GLU A 132 2.53 -0.75 -3.68
N ILE A 133 3.53 0.02 -4.13
CA ILE A 133 3.66 0.47 -5.51
C ILE A 133 4.04 -0.70 -6.43
N LEU A 134 4.98 -1.55 -6.00
CA LEU A 134 5.40 -2.75 -6.73
C LEU A 134 4.23 -3.71 -6.93
N PHE A 135 3.49 -4.01 -5.87
CA PHE A 135 2.33 -4.88 -5.93
C PHE A 135 1.28 -4.32 -6.91
N ALA A 136 1.01 -3.03 -6.84
CA ALA A 136 0.07 -2.37 -7.74
C ALA A 136 0.57 -2.36 -9.21
N LYS A 137 1.87 -2.17 -9.44
CA LYS A 137 2.49 -2.28 -10.77
C LYS A 137 2.30 -3.67 -11.36
N ILE A 138 2.61 -4.72 -10.60
CA ILE A 138 2.43 -6.12 -11.02
C ILE A 138 0.96 -6.41 -11.34
N ALA A 139 0.04 -5.96 -10.48
CA ALA A 139 -1.39 -6.09 -10.72
C ALA A 139 -1.83 -5.36 -12.00
N SER A 140 -1.32 -4.15 -12.23
CA SER A 140 -1.63 -3.36 -13.41
C SER A 140 -1.11 -4.01 -14.69
N ILE A 141 0.09 -4.61 -14.66
CA ILE A 141 0.63 -5.37 -15.79
C ILE A 141 -0.30 -6.55 -16.12
N LYS A 142 -0.75 -7.29 -15.11
CA LYS A 142 -1.68 -8.41 -15.29
C LYS A 142 -3.04 -7.97 -15.84
N ALA A 143 -3.58 -6.86 -15.36
CA ALA A 143 -4.90 -6.38 -15.74
C ALA A 143 -4.96 -5.82 -17.19
N ASN A 144 -3.85 -5.26 -17.68
CA ASN A 144 -3.80 -4.61 -19.00
C ASN A 144 -3.10 -5.46 -20.08
N SER A 145 -2.61 -6.65 -19.72
CA SER A 145 -2.00 -7.60 -20.65
C SER A 145 -3.03 -8.61 -21.15
N THR A 146 -2.94 -9.00 -22.43
CA THR A 146 -3.70 -10.12 -22.98
C THR A 146 -3.11 -11.49 -22.61
N ARG A 147 -2.00 -11.51 -21.85
CA ARG A 147 -1.21 -12.67 -21.44
C ARG A 147 -0.99 -12.68 -19.93
N ASP A 148 -0.78 -13.86 -19.36
CA ASP A 148 -0.58 -14.02 -17.94
C ASP A 148 0.89 -13.74 -17.57
N LEU A 149 1.13 -12.82 -16.63
CA LEU A 149 2.47 -12.62 -16.05
C LEU A 149 2.84 -13.81 -15.17
N VAL A 150 3.84 -14.58 -15.61
CA VAL A 150 4.30 -15.81 -14.95
C VAL A 150 5.65 -15.67 -14.24
N TYR A 151 6.41 -14.64 -14.60
CA TYR A 151 7.68 -14.32 -13.95
C TYR A 151 7.88 -12.81 -13.94
N PHE A 152 8.38 -12.27 -12.83
CA PHE A 152 8.79 -10.88 -12.70
C PHE A 152 9.93 -10.81 -11.69
N ASP A 153 11.01 -10.12 -12.05
CA ASP A 153 12.15 -9.92 -11.17
C ASP A 153 12.73 -8.52 -11.33
N GLU A 154 13.09 -7.93 -10.20
CA GLU A 154 13.73 -6.60 -10.09
C GLU A 154 14.91 -6.64 -9.13
N ASP A 155 14.81 -7.45 -8.06
CA ASP A 155 15.89 -7.71 -7.12
C ASP A 155 16.76 -8.86 -7.61
N PHE A 156 17.37 -8.71 -8.79
CA PHE A 156 18.15 -9.73 -9.51
C PHE A 156 19.13 -10.50 -8.62
N PRO A 157 18.75 -11.67 -8.08
CA PRO A 157 19.59 -12.38 -7.14
C PRO A 157 20.58 -13.25 -7.92
N LEU A 158 21.82 -13.28 -7.44
CA LEU A 158 22.95 -13.91 -8.14
C LEU A 158 22.67 -15.36 -8.58
N ASP A 159 21.96 -16.13 -7.75
CA ASP A 159 21.63 -17.54 -7.98
C ASP A 159 20.62 -17.77 -9.13
N LYS A 160 19.89 -16.72 -9.55
CA LYS A 160 19.00 -16.77 -10.71
C LYS A 160 19.71 -16.47 -12.03
N PHE A 161 21.03 -16.30 -12.03
CA PHE A 161 21.80 -15.96 -13.23
C PHE A 161 23.03 -16.83 -13.41
N SER A 162 23.43 -16.97 -14.67
CA SER A 162 24.59 -17.74 -15.08
C SER A 162 25.83 -16.84 -15.04
N GLU A 163 26.82 -17.19 -14.23
CA GLU A 163 28.13 -16.51 -14.19
C GLU A 163 29.03 -16.90 -15.38
N GLU A 164 28.74 -18.04 -16.03
CA GLU A 164 29.50 -18.55 -17.18
C GLU A 164 29.13 -17.87 -18.51
N LEU A 165 29.59 -16.63 -18.72
CA LEU A 165 29.57 -15.96 -20.02
C LEU A 165 30.94 -15.34 -20.27
N SER A 166 31.70 -15.95 -21.17
CA SER A 166 33.11 -15.61 -21.39
C SER A 166 33.34 -14.22 -22.01
N SER A 167 34.53 -13.68 -21.72
CA SER A 167 35.14 -12.41 -22.13
C SER A 167 34.55 -11.11 -21.56
N HIS A 168 33.23 -10.96 -21.41
CA HIS A 168 32.60 -9.71 -20.93
C HIS A 168 31.32 -10.02 -20.13
N ALA A 169 31.48 -10.31 -18.83
CA ALA A 169 30.37 -10.69 -17.94
C ALA A 169 29.53 -9.48 -17.49
N ALA A 170 28.38 -9.70 -16.86
CA ALA A 170 27.66 -8.65 -16.16
C ALA A 170 28.06 -8.61 -14.68
N ASN A 171 28.11 -7.41 -14.09
CA ASN A 171 28.13 -7.26 -12.65
C ASN A 171 26.68 -7.25 -12.16
N MET A 172 26.35 -8.21 -11.30
CA MET A 172 25.04 -8.34 -10.70
C MET A 172 25.11 -7.64 -9.34
N GLY A 173 24.74 -6.36 -9.34
CA GLY A 173 24.69 -5.55 -8.13
C GLY A 173 23.38 -5.77 -7.39
N ASP A 174 23.26 -5.16 -6.22
CA ASP A 174 22.01 -5.14 -5.46
C ASP A 174 20.95 -4.32 -6.22
N GLY A 175 19.92 -5.01 -6.72
CA GLY A 175 18.75 -4.43 -7.41
C GLY A 175 18.90 -4.14 -8.91
N PHE A 176 20.02 -4.44 -9.57
CA PHE A 176 20.15 -4.32 -11.04
C PHE A 176 21.27 -5.15 -11.63
N ILE A 177 21.18 -5.40 -12.93
CA ILE A 177 22.24 -6.02 -13.74
C ILE A 177 23.01 -4.92 -14.49
N ALA A 178 24.29 -4.76 -14.19
CA ALA A 178 25.21 -3.94 -14.97
C ALA A 178 25.94 -4.79 -16.02
N LEU A 179 25.49 -4.71 -17.27
CA LEU A 179 26.14 -5.33 -18.42
C LEU A 179 27.42 -4.55 -18.75
N HIS A 180 28.58 -5.21 -18.74
CA HIS A 180 29.82 -4.63 -19.24
C HIS A 180 29.69 -4.22 -20.72
N PRO A 181 30.58 -3.35 -21.23
CA PRO A 181 30.67 -3.04 -22.65
C PRO A 181 30.69 -4.33 -23.50
N LEU A 182 29.77 -4.43 -24.47
CA LEU A 182 29.57 -5.61 -25.33
C LEU A 182 29.34 -6.94 -24.57
N GLY A 183 29.04 -6.86 -23.28
CA GLY A 183 28.85 -7.99 -22.40
C GLY A 183 27.43 -8.55 -22.44
N SER A 184 27.26 -9.74 -21.87
CA SER A 184 25.96 -10.36 -21.74
C SER A 184 25.80 -11.09 -20.41
N CYS A 185 24.54 -11.22 -19.97
CA CYS A 185 24.15 -12.13 -18.90
C CYS A 185 22.98 -12.99 -19.36
N ARG A 186 22.81 -14.15 -18.71
CA ARG A 186 21.66 -15.03 -18.94
C ARG A 186 21.13 -15.49 -17.61
N THR A 187 19.82 -15.60 -17.49
CA THR A 187 19.17 -16.23 -16.35
C THR A 187 19.58 -17.71 -16.24
N VAL A 188 19.32 -18.31 -15.08
CA VAL A 188 19.09 -19.76 -14.99
C VAL A 188 17.81 -20.11 -15.75
N LYS A 189 17.49 -21.41 -15.82
CA LYS A 189 16.28 -21.84 -16.50
C LYS A 189 15.06 -21.44 -15.68
N LEU A 190 14.21 -20.58 -16.24
CA LEU A 190 13.00 -20.04 -15.63
C LEU A 190 11.79 -20.91 -15.96
N GLN A 191 10.96 -21.17 -14.97
CA GLN A 191 9.72 -21.93 -15.11
C GLN A 191 8.60 -21.00 -15.58
N LEU A 192 7.87 -21.39 -16.63
CA LEU A 192 6.72 -20.63 -17.13
C LEU A 192 5.38 -21.08 -16.53
N GLY A 193 5.33 -22.28 -15.93
CA GLY A 193 4.09 -22.88 -15.41
C GLY A 193 3.07 -23.30 -16.48
N LYS A 194 3.22 -22.85 -17.73
CA LYS A 194 2.41 -23.21 -18.90
C LYS A 194 3.31 -23.31 -20.12
N SER A 195 3.02 -24.27 -21.00
CA SER A 195 3.73 -24.38 -22.28
C SER A 195 3.27 -23.27 -23.24
N SER A 196 4.20 -22.49 -23.77
CA SER A 196 3.93 -21.43 -24.74
C SER A 196 5.07 -21.34 -25.76
N ASP A 197 4.72 -21.05 -27.01
CA ASP A 197 5.65 -20.73 -28.09
C ASP A 197 5.76 -19.22 -28.33
N VAL A 198 4.80 -18.43 -27.82
CA VAL A 198 4.86 -16.97 -27.91
C VAL A 198 5.03 -16.41 -26.51
N LEU A 199 6.04 -15.58 -26.32
CA LEU A 199 6.37 -14.98 -25.03
C LEU A 199 6.42 -13.47 -25.19
N GLN A 200 5.72 -12.75 -24.31
CA GLN A 200 5.88 -11.31 -24.23
C GLN A 200 6.84 -10.99 -23.08
N ILE A 201 7.86 -10.20 -23.39
CA ILE A 201 8.84 -9.74 -22.42
C ILE A 201 8.53 -8.29 -22.07
N TYR A 202 8.30 -8.10 -20.78
CA TYR A 202 8.29 -6.79 -20.18
C TYR A 202 9.73 -6.48 -19.72
N LEU A 203 10.32 -5.39 -20.19
CA LEU A 203 11.71 -5.04 -19.92
C LEU A 203 11.81 -3.61 -19.41
N GLU A 204 12.50 -3.44 -18.29
CA GLU A 204 12.96 -2.14 -17.81
C GLU A 204 14.48 -2.13 -17.87
N SER A 205 15.02 -1.40 -18.83
CA SER A 205 16.46 -1.27 -19.02
C SER A 205 16.80 0.09 -19.61
N GLN A 206 18.09 0.42 -19.58
CA GLN A 206 18.63 1.44 -20.46
C GLN A 206 18.45 1.02 -21.94
N PRO A 207 18.46 1.98 -22.89
CA PRO A 207 18.44 1.68 -24.31
C PRO A 207 19.67 0.85 -24.74
N ASP A 208 19.60 0.26 -25.93
CA ASP A 208 20.68 -0.57 -26.51
C ASP A 208 20.96 -1.89 -25.77
N VAL A 209 19.99 -2.38 -24.99
CA VAL A 209 20.00 -3.74 -24.44
C VAL A 209 19.16 -4.64 -25.35
N LYS A 210 19.81 -5.64 -25.96
CA LYS A 210 19.12 -6.70 -26.68
C LYS A 210 18.65 -7.76 -25.70
N VAL A 211 17.41 -8.21 -25.86
CA VAL A 211 16.86 -9.34 -25.10
C VAL A 211 16.56 -10.49 -26.04
N GLU A 212 16.91 -11.69 -25.60
CA GLU A 212 16.67 -12.90 -26.35
C GLU A 212 16.16 -13.99 -25.42
N VAL A 213 15.30 -14.87 -25.93
CA VAL A 213 14.68 -15.96 -25.15
C VAL A 213 14.92 -17.30 -25.83
N GLY A 214 15.26 -18.32 -25.07
CA GLY A 214 15.56 -19.65 -25.61
C GLY A 214 15.08 -20.77 -24.71
N ALA A 215 14.53 -21.84 -25.30
CA ALA A 215 14.21 -23.07 -24.56
C ALA A 215 15.48 -23.86 -24.16
N SER A 216 16.61 -23.57 -24.81
CA SER A 216 17.93 -24.11 -24.48
C SER A 216 18.94 -22.99 -24.23
N ALA A 217 20.04 -23.34 -23.56
CA ALA A 217 21.14 -22.44 -23.24
C ALA A 217 21.93 -21.94 -24.47
N SER A 218 21.66 -22.46 -25.67
CA SER A 218 22.41 -22.18 -26.91
C SER A 218 21.53 -21.65 -28.04
N ASN A 219 20.22 -21.88 -28.02
CA ASN A 219 19.30 -21.49 -29.09
C ASN A 219 18.35 -20.41 -28.58
N PHE A 220 18.70 -19.15 -28.87
CA PHE A 220 17.91 -17.99 -28.52
C PHE A 220 17.22 -17.40 -29.74
N VAL A 221 16.03 -16.86 -29.53
CA VAL A 221 15.29 -16.02 -30.46
C VAL A 221 15.25 -14.61 -29.89
N GLU A 222 15.50 -13.63 -30.75
CA GLU A 222 15.44 -12.22 -30.37
C GLU A 222 14.01 -11.80 -30.02
N VAL A 223 13.90 -10.97 -28.98
CA VAL A 223 12.64 -10.32 -28.61
C VAL A 223 12.48 -9.09 -29.50
N VAL A 224 11.46 -9.09 -30.35
CA VAL A 224 11.16 -7.98 -31.26
C VAL A 224 9.81 -7.37 -30.85
N ASN A 225 9.77 -6.05 -30.65
CA ASN A 225 8.58 -5.34 -30.16
C ASN A 225 8.01 -5.95 -28.86
N GLY A 226 8.90 -6.41 -27.98
CA GLY A 226 8.52 -7.05 -26.72
C GLY A 226 8.00 -8.48 -26.87
N ILE A 227 8.08 -9.11 -28.05
CA ILE A 227 7.58 -10.47 -28.29
C ILE A 227 8.71 -11.36 -28.81
N ALA A 228 8.85 -12.55 -28.23
CA ALA A 228 9.66 -13.65 -28.75
C ALA A 228 8.77 -14.80 -29.22
N GLN A 229 9.06 -15.33 -30.40
CA GLN A 229 8.39 -16.51 -30.97
C GLN A 229 9.37 -17.68 -30.99
N LEU A 230 9.18 -18.64 -30.10
CA LEU A 230 9.94 -19.88 -30.08
C LEU A 230 9.51 -20.80 -31.24
N ALA A 231 10.43 -21.66 -31.69
CA ALA A 231 10.18 -22.62 -32.75
C ALA A 231 9.19 -23.74 -32.35
N ALA A 232 9.07 -24.00 -31.04
CA ALA A 232 8.12 -24.94 -30.46
C ALA A 232 7.72 -24.46 -29.06
N PRO A 233 6.52 -24.82 -28.57
CA PRO A 233 6.09 -24.48 -27.22
C PRO A 233 7.06 -25.03 -26.16
N ALA A 234 7.41 -24.19 -25.19
CA ALA A 234 8.27 -24.55 -24.07
C ALA A 234 7.57 -24.19 -22.74
N ASN A 235 7.80 -25.00 -21.71
CA ASN A 235 7.35 -24.74 -20.34
C ASN A 235 8.44 -24.07 -19.48
N GLU A 236 9.65 -23.95 -20.02
CA GLU A 236 10.84 -23.45 -19.34
C GLU A 236 11.73 -22.71 -20.34
N VAL A 237 12.31 -21.59 -19.95
CA VAL A 237 13.13 -20.76 -20.85
C VAL A 237 14.30 -20.10 -20.14
N TYR A 238 15.29 -19.70 -20.91
CA TYR A 238 16.35 -18.79 -20.51
C TYR A 238 16.09 -17.42 -21.12
N VAL A 239 16.40 -16.36 -20.38
CA VAL A 239 16.43 -14.99 -20.92
C VAL A 239 17.87 -14.52 -20.93
N ARG A 240 18.32 -13.98 -22.06
CA ARG A 240 19.65 -13.41 -22.25
C ARG A 240 19.53 -11.91 -22.51
N PHE A 241 20.31 -11.12 -21.79
CA PHE A 241 20.46 -9.70 -21.97
C PHE A 241 21.86 -9.44 -22.54
N SER A 242 21.95 -8.70 -23.64
CA SER A 242 23.22 -8.35 -24.29
C SER A 242 23.33 -6.85 -24.49
N ASN A 243 24.46 -6.29 -24.08
CA ASN A 243 24.79 -4.90 -24.33
C ASN A 243 25.28 -4.72 -25.77
N LEU A 244 24.64 -3.83 -26.52
CA LEU A 244 24.97 -3.57 -27.92
C LEU A 244 26.03 -2.46 -28.11
N VAL A 245 26.49 -1.84 -27.03
CA VAL A 245 27.40 -0.69 -27.09
C VAL A 245 28.62 -0.84 -26.21
N ASP A 246 29.64 -0.03 -26.50
CA ASP A 246 30.93 -0.01 -25.79
C ASP A 246 30.91 0.89 -24.53
N ARG A 247 29.90 0.70 -23.67
CA ARG A 247 29.75 1.36 -22.36
C ARG A 247 28.75 0.58 -21.52
N TYR A 248 28.79 0.76 -20.20
CA TYR A 248 27.86 0.06 -19.30
C TYR A 248 26.38 0.31 -19.65
N ARG A 249 25.60 -0.75 -19.46
CA ARG A 249 24.13 -0.73 -19.57
C ARG A 249 23.52 -1.44 -18.38
N GLU A 250 22.39 -0.91 -17.93
CA GLU A 250 21.67 -1.45 -16.79
C GLU A 250 20.35 -2.07 -17.21
N VAL A 251 20.04 -3.22 -16.61
CA VAL A 251 18.71 -3.82 -16.60
C VAL A 251 18.17 -3.71 -15.19
N TYR A 252 17.01 -3.07 -15.05
CA TYR A 252 16.36 -2.72 -13.79
C TYR A 252 15.29 -3.72 -13.38
N ALA A 253 14.55 -4.26 -14.35
CA ALA A 253 13.59 -5.32 -14.11
C ALA A 253 13.26 -6.04 -15.43
N PHE A 254 12.73 -7.25 -15.32
CA PHE A 254 12.05 -7.89 -16.44
C PHE A 254 10.94 -8.81 -15.96
N GLY A 255 9.95 -9.02 -16.84
CA GLY A 255 8.89 -9.97 -16.64
C GLY A 255 8.61 -10.78 -17.90
N ILE A 256 8.06 -11.97 -17.71
CA ILE A 256 7.64 -12.87 -18.78
C ILE A 256 6.13 -13.05 -18.67
N LEU A 257 5.45 -12.78 -19.78
CA LEU A 257 4.02 -13.01 -19.94
C LEU A 257 3.79 -14.09 -21.00
N VAL A 258 2.93 -15.06 -20.69
CA VAL A 258 2.59 -16.21 -21.56
C VAL A 258 1.15 -16.16 -22.03
#